data_AF-A0A971A7X6-F1
#
_entry.id   AF-A0A971A7X6-F1
#
_cell.length_a   1.000
_cell.length_b   1.000
_cell.length_c   1.000
_cell.angle_alpha   90.00
_cell.angle_beta   90.00
_cell.angle_gamma   90.00
#
_symmetry.space_group_name_H-M   'P 1'
#
loop_
_entity.id
_entity.type
_entity.pdbx_description
1 polymer ?
#
loop_
_entity_poly.entity_id
_entity_poly.type
_entity_poly.pdbx_seq_one_letter_code
_entity_poly.pdbx_strand_id
1 'polypeptide(L)'
;MKQKLYPLLIALAALAISASAAAQTSYKLWVAGTQVTSANAKDITAAIGNPAIATGTITYNAATQTLTLNNAKITTSRNRGIECEIPTTIRLEGTSTVTVTGVYSGITFTRPGIITGPGSLDVTSSDQIAVFHRGTSLIIRDCNLTASGLWGIGGNSGYASETLAIENASVKAFGREASLDGVNSLTLTGCAINSPASAAFDASKKA
;
A
#
# COMPACT_ATOMS: atom_id res chain seq x y z
N MET A 1 48.74 69.79 13.81
CA MET A 1 48.17 68.50 14.23
C MET A 1 46.85 68.29 13.46
N LYS A 2 46.82 67.40 12.46
CA LYS A 2 45.60 67.04 11.70
C LYS A 2 45.44 65.52 11.81
N GLN A 3 44.61 65.05 12.74
CA GLN A 3 44.23 63.64 12.80
C GLN A 3 43.15 63.39 11.75
N LYS A 4 43.48 62.56 10.75
CA LYS A 4 42.51 62.01 9.80
C LYS A 4 42.06 60.66 10.33
N LEU A 5 40.78 60.57 10.71
CA LEU A 5 40.12 59.36 11.18
C LEU A 5 39.65 58.57 9.93
N TYR A 6 40.21 57.39 9.71
CA TYR A 6 39.75 56.48 8.64
C TYR A 6 38.65 55.55 9.19
N PRO A 7 37.48 55.44 8.55
CA PRO A 7 36.50 54.45 8.95
C PRO A 7 36.90 53.06 8.43
N LEU A 8 36.96 52.11 9.34
CA LEU A 8 37.17 50.68 9.10
C LEU A 8 35.96 50.12 8.33
N LEU A 9 36.12 49.79 7.05
CA LEU A 9 35.13 49.02 6.29
C LEU A 9 35.26 47.54 6.68
N ILE A 10 34.29 47.00 7.42
CA ILE A 10 34.13 45.56 7.60
C ILE A 10 33.27 45.06 6.45
N ALA A 11 33.90 44.50 5.42
CA ALA A 11 33.20 43.77 4.37
C ALA A 11 32.89 42.35 4.87
N LEU A 12 31.64 42.11 5.27
CA LEU A 12 31.15 40.78 5.62
C LEU A 12 30.80 40.03 4.31
N ALA A 13 31.70 39.18 3.83
CA ALA A 13 31.42 38.28 2.72
C ALA A 13 30.55 37.10 3.20
N ALA A 14 29.25 37.15 2.94
CA ALA A 14 28.37 36.02 3.15
C ALA A 14 28.57 34.99 2.02
N LEU A 15 29.29 33.90 2.31
CA LEU A 15 29.33 32.73 1.43
C LEU A 15 27.97 32.01 1.51
N ALA A 16 27.11 32.22 0.52
CA ALA A 16 25.94 31.38 0.35
C ALA A 16 26.39 30.02 -0.23
N ILE A 17 26.50 29.00 0.63
CA ILE A 17 26.63 27.61 0.18
C ILE A 17 25.24 27.19 -0.32
N SER A 18 25.02 27.27 -1.63
CA SER A 18 23.83 26.69 -2.25
C SER A 18 23.96 25.17 -2.23
N ALA A 19 23.42 24.54 -1.18
CA ALA A 19 23.17 23.11 -1.20
C ALA A 19 22.13 22.83 -2.30
N SER A 20 22.55 22.20 -3.40
CA SER A 20 21.62 21.73 -4.42
C SER A 20 20.74 20.65 -3.79
N ALA A 21 19.45 20.93 -3.60
CA ALA A 21 18.49 19.90 -3.25
C ALA A 21 18.48 18.86 -4.39
N ALA A 22 18.99 17.66 -4.12
CA ALA A 22 18.89 16.56 -5.06
C ALA A 22 17.41 16.36 -5.44
N ALA A 23 17.12 16.19 -6.73
CA ALA A 23 15.76 15.97 -7.18
C ALA A 23 15.19 14.72 -6.48
N GLN A 24 14.13 14.91 -5.69
CA GLN A 24 13.46 13.81 -5.00
C GLN A 24 12.69 12.99 -6.04
N THR A 25 12.81 11.67 -5.96
CA THR A 25 12.02 10.77 -6.81
C THR A 25 10.69 10.52 -6.14
N SER A 26 9.59 10.85 -6.82
CA SER A 26 8.24 10.46 -6.39
C SER A 26 7.86 9.14 -7.03
N TYR A 27 7.39 8.20 -6.22
CA TYR A 27 6.86 6.93 -6.69
C TYR A 27 5.34 7.06 -6.85
N LYS A 28 4.76 6.33 -7.82
CA LYS A 28 3.29 6.23 -7.92
C LYS A 28 2.77 5.19 -6.92
N LEU A 29 3.04 5.47 -5.65
CA LEU A 29 2.70 4.67 -4.49
C LEU A 29 2.26 5.63 -3.38
N TRP A 30 1.12 5.37 -2.76
CA TRP A 30 0.58 6.18 -1.68
C TRP A 30 0.15 5.33 -0.49
N VAL A 31 0.32 5.88 0.72
CA VAL A 31 -0.17 5.31 1.97
C VAL A 31 -1.00 6.37 2.70
N ALA A 32 -2.28 6.07 2.92
CA ALA A 32 -3.27 6.99 3.49
C ALA A 32 -3.35 8.38 2.81
N GLY A 33 -2.97 8.48 1.53
CA GLY A 33 -2.90 9.72 0.75
C GLY A 33 -1.51 10.39 0.74
N THR A 34 -0.56 9.95 1.56
CA THR A 34 0.83 10.43 1.51
C THR A 34 1.57 9.73 0.38
N GLN A 35 2.08 10.49 -0.58
CA GLN A 35 2.90 9.94 -1.67
C GLN A 35 4.26 9.49 -1.14
N VAL A 36 4.69 8.30 -1.55
CA VAL A 36 6.02 7.79 -1.22
C VAL A 36 7.04 8.43 -2.16
N THR A 37 8.12 8.93 -1.59
CA THR A 37 9.25 9.55 -2.29
C THR A 37 10.57 8.99 -1.78
N SER A 38 11.67 9.21 -2.49
CA SER A 38 13.00 8.81 -2.02
C SER A 38 13.39 9.44 -0.67
N ALA A 39 12.77 10.57 -0.29
CA ALA A 39 13.02 11.25 0.96
C ALA A 39 12.29 10.61 2.16
N ASN A 40 11.06 10.11 1.96
CA ASN A 40 10.27 9.50 3.04
C ASN A 40 10.24 7.97 3.02
N ALA A 41 10.79 7.32 1.98
CA ALA A 41 10.72 5.88 1.81
C ALA A 41 11.27 5.07 3.02
N LYS A 42 12.19 5.62 3.80
CA LYS A 42 12.71 4.96 5.01
C LYS A 42 11.83 5.10 6.25
N ASP A 43 10.87 6.03 6.25
CA ASP A 43 9.93 6.24 7.35
C ASP A 43 8.66 6.96 6.85
N ILE A 44 7.76 6.19 6.25
CA ILE A 44 6.50 6.71 5.70
C ILE A 44 5.54 7.08 6.86
N THR A 45 5.62 6.38 7.99
CA THR A 45 4.84 6.70 9.20
C THR A 45 5.16 8.11 9.70
N ALA A 46 6.43 8.48 9.81
CA ALA A 46 6.84 9.82 10.20
C ALA A 46 6.39 10.89 9.18
N ALA A 47 6.42 10.57 7.89
CA ALA A 47 5.93 11.48 6.85
C ALA A 47 4.41 11.68 6.87
N ILE A 48 3.64 10.67 7.32
CA ILE A 48 2.20 10.84 7.61
C ILE A 48 2.02 11.73 8.85
N GLY A 49 2.89 11.59 9.86
CA GLY A 49 2.99 12.53 10.98
C GLY A 49 1.79 12.57 11.92
N ASN A 50 0.83 11.66 11.77
CA ASN A 50 -0.39 11.60 12.57
C ASN A 50 -0.63 10.17 13.08
N PRO A 51 -0.44 9.90 14.38
CA PRO A 51 -0.60 8.56 14.96
C PRO A 51 -2.06 8.05 14.95
N ALA A 52 -3.05 8.92 14.73
CA ALA A 52 -4.42 8.48 14.49
C ALA A 52 -4.62 7.89 13.09
N ILE A 53 -3.72 8.23 12.14
CA ILE A 53 -3.75 7.75 10.75
C ILE A 53 -2.78 6.58 10.57
N ALA A 54 -1.54 6.71 11.06
CA ALA A 54 -0.52 5.70 10.87
C ALA A 54 0.32 5.46 12.13
N THR A 55 0.47 4.20 12.53
CA THR A 55 1.46 3.77 13.53
C THR A 55 2.24 2.55 13.04
N GLY A 56 3.25 2.12 13.80
CA GLY A 56 4.16 1.05 13.40
C GLY A 56 5.16 1.51 12.34
N THR A 57 5.88 0.57 11.75
CA THR A 57 6.93 0.87 10.77
C THR A 57 6.44 0.58 9.36
N ILE A 58 6.44 1.62 8.52
CA ILE A 58 6.08 1.55 7.11
C ILE A 58 7.26 2.08 6.30
N THR A 59 7.87 1.23 5.47
CA THR A 59 9.03 1.60 4.64
C THR A 59 8.88 1.08 3.22
N TYR A 60 9.57 1.72 2.28
CA TYR A 60 9.59 1.34 0.88
C TYR A 60 11.03 1.22 0.38
N ASN A 61 11.35 0.10 -0.25
CA ASN A 61 12.61 -0.10 -0.97
C ASN A 61 12.33 -0.05 -2.47
N ALA A 62 12.79 1.01 -3.13
CA ALA A 62 12.56 1.20 -4.57
C ALA A 62 13.32 0.21 -5.45
N ALA A 63 14.47 -0.28 -5.02
CA ALA A 63 15.26 -1.25 -5.80
C ALA A 63 14.57 -2.61 -5.91
N THR A 64 13.83 -3.00 -4.87
CA THR A 64 13.07 -4.26 -4.82
C THR A 64 11.55 -4.05 -4.95
N GLN A 65 11.12 -2.80 -5.13
CA GLN A 65 9.71 -2.37 -5.16
C GLN A 65 8.90 -2.93 -3.99
N THR A 66 9.48 -2.93 -2.79
CA THR A 66 8.91 -3.57 -1.60
C THR A 66 8.44 -2.53 -0.60
N LEU A 67 7.13 -2.49 -0.32
CA LEU A 67 6.53 -1.79 0.81
C LEU A 67 6.46 -2.74 2.01
N THR A 68 7.25 -2.50 3.05
CA THR A 68 7.25 -3.32 4.26
C THR A 68 6.30 -2.73 5.30
N LEU A 69 5.39 -3.56 5.81
CA LEU A 69 4.50 -3.28 6.91
C LEU A 69 4.94 -4.12 8.13
N ASN A 70 5.46 -3.46 9.15
CA ASN A 70 5.86 -4.09 10.40
C ASN A 70 5.05 -3.51 11.54
N ASN A 71 4.06 -4.29 12.00
CA ASN A 71 3.08 -3.91 13.00
C ASN A 71 2.41 -2.56 12.70
N ALA A 72 2.14 -2.33 11.42
CA ALA A 72 1.63 -1.06 10.93
C ALA A 72 0.11 -0.99 11.11
N LYS A 73 -0.42 0.15 11.54
CA LYS A 73 -1.86 0.42 11.53
C LYS A 73 -2.12 1.63 10.68
N ILE A 74 -2.91 1.50 9.63
CA ILE A 74 -3.28 2.57 8.70
C ILE A 74 -4.80 2.79 8.80
N THR A 75 -5.24 4.02 9.07
CA THR A 75 -6.66 4.38 9.17
C THR A 75 -6.96 5.66 8.38
N THR A 76 -7.93 5.64 7.48
CA THR A 76 -8.33 6.84 6.71
C THR A 76 -9.82 6.80 6.32
N SER A 77 -10.40 7.96 6.05
CA SER A 77 -11.78 8.09 5.52
C SER A 77 -11.86 8.84 4.19
N ARG A 78 -10.73 9.36 3.69
CA ARG A 78 -10.69 10.29 2.55
C ARG A 78 -9.84 9.80 1.38
N ASN A 79 -9.14 8.69 1.58
CA ASN A 79 -8.20 8.14 0.62
C ASN A 79 -8.35 6.61 0.58
N ARG A 80 -7.75 5.98 -0.41
CA ARG A 80 -7.39 4.56 -0.32
C ARG A 80 -6.39 4.37 0.82
N GLY A 81 -6.43 3.21 1.46
CA GLY A 81 -5.46 2.87 2.51
C GLY A 81 -4.05 2.75 1.94
N ILE A 82 -3.89 1.95 0.88
CA ILE A 82 -2.65 1.84 0.10
C ILE A 82 -3.00 1.83 -1.39
N GLU A 83 -2.30 2.62 -2.19
CA GLU A 83 -2.50 2.71 -3.64
C GLU A 83 -1.19 2.46 -4.39
N CYS A 84 -1.16 1.42 -5.21
CA CYS A 84 0.00 0.93 -5.95
C CYS A 84 -0.25 1.06 -7.46
N GLU A 85 0.31 2.11 -8.08
CA GLU A 85 0.27 2.30 -9.54
C GLU A 85 1.58 1.92 -10.25
N ILE A 86 2.46 1.24 -9.52
CA ILE A 86 3.66 0.56 -9.99
C ILE A 86 3.65 -0.88 -9.47
N PRO A 87 4.36 -1.82 -10.12
CA PRO A 87 4.54 -3.15 -9.54
C PRO A 87 5.05 -3.02 -8.11
N THR A 88 4.38 -3.69 -7.17
CA THR A 88 4.65 -3.50 -5.74
C THR A 88 4.50 -4.82 -4.99
N THR A 89 5.51 -5.16 -4.20
CA THR A 89 5.42 -6.21 -3.18
C THR A 89 5.10 -5.56 -1.83
N ILE A 90 4.00 -5.94 -1.20
CA ILE A 90 3.70 -5.63 0.20
C ILE A 90 4.24 -6.78 1.05
N ARG A 91 5.26 -6.52 1.87
CA ARG A 91 5.88 -7.50 2.78
C ARG A 91 5.40 -7.29 4.20
N LEU A 92 4.93 -8.34 4.84
CA LEU A 92 4.38 -8.35 6.20
C LEU A 92 5.40 -8.93 7.17
N GLU A 93 5.87 -8.13 8.12
CA GLU A 93 6.85 -8.55 9.15
C GLU A 93 6.26 -8.62 10.56
N GLY A 94 4.95 -8.36 10.69
CA GLY A 94 4.18 -8.47 11.91
C GLY A 94 2.68 -8.47 11.61
N THR A 95 1.86 -8.10 12.59
CA THR A 95 0.41 -7.98 12.41
C THR A 95 0.06 -6.55 12.05
N SER A 96 -0.33 -6.32 10.79
CA SER A 96 -0.67 -4.98 10.31
C SER A 96 -2.16 -4.85 9.99
N THR A 97 -2.68 -3.63 10.00
CA THR A 97 -4.07 -3.33 9.65
C THR A 97 -4.18 -2.14 8.71
N VAL A 98 -5.14 -2.20 7.80
CA VAL A 98 -5.53 -1.11 6.90
C VAL A 98 -7.04 -0.94 7.00
N THR A 99 -7.50 0.15 7.58
CA THR A 99 -8.92 0.44 7.81
C THR A 99 -9.33 1.70 7.05
N VAL A 100 -10.28 1.55 6.14
CA VAL A 100 -10.87 2.64 5.38
C VAL A 100 -12.34 2.78 5.73
N THR A 101 -12.70 3.90 6.35
CA THR A 101 -14.08 4.19 6.81
C THR A 101 -14.87 5.07 5.84
N GLY A 102 -14.25 5.48 4.73
CA GLY A 102 -14.90 6.21 3.64
C GLY A 102 -15.26 5.33 2.46
N VAL A 103 -15.57 5.98 1.34
CA VAL A 103 -16.00 5.35 0.08
C VAL A 103 -14.83 4.92 -0.81
N TYR A 104 -13.77 4.38 -0.20
CA TYR A 104 -12.54 3.99 -0.89
C TYR A 104 -12.12 2.56 -0.55
N SER A 105 -11.40 1.92 -1.48
CA SER A 105 -10.81 0.61 -1.25
C SER A 105 -9.72 0.63 -0.18
N GLY A 106 -9.53 -0.49 0.50
CA GLY A 106 -8.45 -0.67 1.47
C GLY A 106 -7.08 -0.61 0.80
N ILE A 107 -6.84 -1.54 -0.13
CA ILE A 107 -5.63 -1.60 -0.95
C ILE A 107 -6.03 -1.64 -2.41
N THR A 108 -5.36 -0.87 -3.28
CA THR A 108 -5.58 -0.91 -4.72
C THR A 108 -4.27 -1.12 -5.46
N PHE A 109 -4.25 -2.13 -6.33
CA PHE A 109 -3.21 -2.37 -7.32
C PHE A 109 -3.76 -2.06 -8.71
N THR A 110 -3.07 -1.20 -9.47
CA THR A 110 -3.33 -1.02 -10.92
C THR A 110 -2.19 -1.58 -11.78
N ARG A 111 -1.18 -2.16 -11.12
CA ARG A 111 -0.04 -2.89 -11.67
C ARG A 111 0.18 -4.16 -10.84
N PRO A 112 0.91 -5.17 -11.35
CA PRO A 112 1.05 -6.46 -10.67
C PRO A 112 1.47 -6.32 -9.21
N GLY A 113 0.72 -6.98 -8.33
CA GLY A 113 0.91 -6.92 -6.89
C GLY A 113 1.35 -8.25 -6.30
N ILE A 114 2.14 -8.20 -5.24
CA ILE A 114 2.42 -9.35 -4.38
C ILE A 114 2.14 -8.94 -2.93
N ILE A 115 1.40 -9.75 -2.17
CA ILE A 115 1.32 -9.65 -0.70
C ILE A 115 2.00 -10.88 -0.13
N THR A 116 3.00 -10.70 0.73
CA THR A 116 3.82 -11.80 1.23
C THR A 116 4.47 -11.51 2.58
N GLY A 117 5.22 -12.47 3.12
CA GLY A 117 5.97 -12.35 4.36
C GLY A 117 5.27 -13.02 5.54
N PRO A 118 6.03 -13.36 6.59
CA PRO A 118 5.56 -14.23 7.67
C PRO A 118 4.42 -13.65 8.53
N GLY A 119 4.11 -12.36 8.35
CA GLY A 119 3.11 -11.65 9.13
C GLY A 119 1.66 -11.87 8.69
N SER A 120 0.80 -11.02 9.24
CA SER A 120 -0.62 -10.98 8.91
C SER A 120 -1.06 -9.56 8.57
N LEU A 121 -2.10 -9.47 7.76
CA LEU A 121 -2.71 -8.21 7.34
C LEU A 121 -4.23 -8.31 7.43
N ASP A 122 -4.85 -7.39 8.15
CA ASP A 122 -6.30 -7.21 8.14
C ASP A 122 -6.65 -5.93 7.37
N VAL A 123 -7.36 -6.08 6.27
CA VAL A 123 -7.81 -4.99 5.40
C VAL A 123 -9.31 -4.84 5.50
N THR A 124 -9.78 -3.65 5.86
CA THR A 124 -11.20 -3.32 5.94
C THR A 124 -11.52 -2.10 5.09
N SER A 125 -12.52 -2.21 4.22
CA SER A 125 -13.20 -1.07 3.59
C SER A 125 -14.66 -1.06 4.02
N SER A 126 -15.19 0.08 4.44
CA SER A 126 -16.59 0.18 4.87
C SER A 126 -17.60 0.18 3.74
N ASP A 127 -17.17 0.45 2.51
CA ASP A 127 -18.09 0.72 1.39
C ASP A 127 -17.60 0.19 0.02
N GLN A 128 -16.34 -0.22 -0.09
CA GLN A 128 -15.75 -0.64 -1.35
C GLN A 128 -15.06 -2.01 -1.22
N ILE A 129 -14.34 -2.41 -2.27
CA ILE A 129 -13.49 -3.61 -2.29
C ILE A 129 -12.35 -3.45 -1.28
N ALA A 130 -12.15 -4.43 -0.38
CA ALA A 130 -11.06 -4.34 0.60
C ALA A 130 -9.69 -4.44 -0.08
N VAL A 131 -9.49 -5.43 -0.96
CA VAL A 131 -8.27 -5.58 -1.78
C VAL A 131 -8.64 -5.60 -3.26
N PHE A 132 -8.33 -4.52 -3.97
CA PHE A 132 -8.71 -4.29 -5.35
C PHE A 132 -7.50 -4.46 -6.30
N HIS A 133 -7.50 -5.47 -7.15
CA HIS A 133 -6.49 -5.68 -8.21
C HIS A 133 -7.08 -5.26 -9.56
N ARG A 134 -7.18 -3.94 -9.75
CA ARG A 134 -7.91 -3.31 -10.86
C ARG A 134 -7.18 -3.50 -12.20
N GLY A 135 -7.70 -4.38 -13.05
CA GLY A 135 -7.13 -4.67 -14.37
C GLY A 135 -5.74 -5.30 -14.31
N THR A 136 -5.37 -5.95 -13.21
CA THR A 136 -4.01 -6.46 -13.00
C THR A 136 -3.98 -7.75 -12.19
N SER A 137 -2.83 -8.40 -12.11
CA SER A 137 -2.65 -9.64 -11.35
C SER A 137 -2.26 -9.38 -9.90
N LEU A 138 -2.68 -10.27 -9.00
CA LEU A 138 -2.32 -10.27 -7.60
C LEU A 138 -1.89 -11.67 -7.16
N ILE A 139 -0.75 -11.75 -6.49
CA ILE A 139 -0.27 -12.97 -5.82
C ILE A 139 -0.30 -12.72 -4.31
N ILE A 140 -0.91 -13.64 -3.56
CA ILE A 140 -0.89 -13.65 -2.10
C ILE A 140 -0.17 -14.91 -1.67
N ARG A 141 0.97 -14.78 -0.99
CA ARG A 141 1.79 -15.95 -0.67
C ARG A 141 2.52 -15.88 0.67
N ASP A 142 2.66 -17.04 1.31
CA ASP A 142 3.44 -17.22 2.54
C ASP A 142 3.02 -16.27 3.68
N CYS A 143 1.73 -15.89 3.74
CA CYS A 143 1.22 -14.92 4.71
C CYS A 143 -0.22 -15.22 5.14
N ASN A 144 -0.74 -14.43 6.09
CA ASN A 144 -2.14 -14.43 6.47
C ASN A 144 -2.83 -13.12 6.05
N LEU A 145 -3.96 -13.20 5.36
CA LEU A 145 -4.75 -12.04 4.94
C LEU A 145 -6.21 -12.19 5.35
N THR A 146 -6.76 -11.18 6.03
CA THR A 146 -8.20 -10.99 6.16
C THR A 146 -8.60 -9.76 5.35
N ALA A 147 -9.57 -9.90 4.44
CA ALA A 147 -10.06 -8.83 3.58
C ALA A 147 -11.57 -8.70 3.73
N SER A 148 -12.03 -7.57 4.30
CA SER A 148 -13.44 -7.31 4.61
C SER A 148 -13.93 -6.04 3.93
N GLY A 149 -14.93 -6.13 3.06
CA GLY A 149 -15.43 -4.99 2.29
C GLY A 149 -16.89 -5.10 1.91
N LEU A 150 -17.36 -4.19 1.04
CA LEU A 150 -18.55 -4.46 0.25
C LEU A 150 -18.31 -5.71 -0.62
N TRP A 151 -17.10 -5.79 -1.19
CA TRP A 151 -16.47 -7.03 -1.67
C TRP A 151 -15.17 -7.28 -0.93
N GLY A 152 -14.84 -8.54 -0.66
CA GLY A 152 -13.61 -8.90 0.04
C GLY A 152 -12.36 -8.61 -0.79
N ILE A 153 -12.16 -9.41 -1.85
CA ILE A 153 -11.09 -9.22 -2.83
C ILE A 153 -11.72 -9.14 -4.20
N GLY A 154 -11.31 -8.21 -5.04
CA GLY A 154 -11.89 -8.15 -6.37
C GLY A 154 -11.09 -7.42 -7.42
N GLY A 155 -11.50 -7.64 -8.67
CA GLY A 155 -11.06 -6.93 -9.87
C GLY A 155 -12.16 -6.00 -10.40
N ASN A 156 -11.95 -5.47 -11.59
CA ASN A 156 -12.83 -4.57 -12.33
C ASN A 156 -13.44 -5.35 -13.49
N SER A 157 -14.40 -6.22 -13.18
CA SER A 157 -15.12 -7.13 -14.07
C SER A 157 -14.90 -6.92 -15.57
N GLY A 158 -14.19 -7.86 -16.20
CA GLY A 158 -14.09 -7.93 -17.65
C GLY A 158 -12.67 -7.97 -18.23
N TYR A 159 -11.62 -7.80 -17.42
CA TYR A 159 -10.24 -7.87 -17.93
C TYR A 159 -9.63 -9.25 -17.70
N ALA A 160 -9.05 -9.82 -18.75
CA ALA A 160 -8.35 -11.11 -18.65
C ALA A 160 -7.13 -11.08 -17.71
N SER A 161 -6.58 -9.88 -17.46
CA SER A 161 -5.44 -9.66 -16.57
C SER A 161 -5.75 -9.75 -15.08
N GLU A 162 -7.03 -9.86 -14.69
CA GLU A 162 -7.49 -9.90 -13.30
C GLU A 162 -7.38 -11.30 -12.72
N THR A 163 -6.13 -11.73 -12.55
CA THR A 163 -5.79 -13.06 -12.06
C THR A 163 -5.37 -12.99 -10.59
N LEU A 164 -5.94 -13.86 -9.77
CA LEU A 164 -5.58 -14.03 -8.36
C LEU A 164 -4.88 -15.37 -8.15
N ALA A 165 -3.67 -15.34 -7.59
CA ALA A 165 -2.97 -16.54 -7.16
C ALA A 165 -2.81 -16.53 -5.63
N ILE A 166 -3.10 -17.66 -4.98
CA ILE A 166 -2.91 -17.86 -3.55
C ILE A 166 -1.96 -19.06 -3.36
N GLU A 167 -0.81 -18.82 -2.73
CA GLU A 167 0.29 -19.78 -2.64
C GLU A 167 0.76 -19.93 -1.18
N ASN A 168 0.54 -21.08 -0.56
CA ASN A 168 0.92 -21.34 0.84
C ASN A 168 0.47 -20.23 1.83
N ALA A 169 -0.68 -19.62 1.57
CA ALA A 169 -1.22 -18.51 2.35
C ALA A 169 -2.59 -18.86 2.95
N SER A 170 -2.93 -18.20 4.06
CA SER A 170 -4.26 -18.26 4.65
C SER A 170 -5.02 -16.98 4.31
N VAL A 171 -6.07 -17.08 3.50
CA VAL A 171 -6.87 -15.94 3.05
C VAL A 171 -8.31 -16.08 3.52
N LYS A 172 -8.83 -15.05 4.18
CA LYS A 172 -10.24 -14.91 4.53
C LYS A 172 -10.80 -13.68 3.85
N ALA A 173 -11.71 -13.87 2.90
CA ALA A 173 -12.35 -12.77 2.17
C ALA A 173 -13.84 -12.71 2.55
N PHE A 174 -14.28 -11.56 3.05
CA PHE A 174 -15.65 -11.28 3.46
C PHE A 174 -16.17 -10.08 2.67
N GLY A 175 -17.21 -10.30 1.89
CA GLY A 175 -17.97 -9.23 1.25
C GLY A 175 -19.42 -9.29 1.66
N ARG A 176 -20.07 -8.13 1.76
CA ARG A 176 -21.53 -8.06 1.91
C ARG A 176 -22.24 -8.46 0.61
N GLU A 177 -21.63 -8.16 -0.54
CA GLU A 177 -22.11 -8.56 -1.86
C GLU A 177 -21.42 -9.85 -2.34
N ALA A 178 -20.08 -9.90 -2.33
CA ALA A 178 -19.35 -11.15 -2.60
C ALA A 178 -17.95 -11.19 -1.95
N SER A 179 -17.52 -12.38 -1.51
CA SER A 179 -16.16 -12.60 -1.01
C SER A 179 -15.09 -12.35 -2.08
N LEU A 180 -15.34 -12.83 -3.30
CA LEU A 180 -14.53 -12.59 -4.49
C LEU A 180 -15.42 -12.05 -5.60
N ASP A 181 -15.00 -10.99 -6.28
CA ASP A 181 -15.71 -10.44 -7.45
C ASP A 181 -14.74 -9.93 -8.52
N GLY A 182 -15.14 -9.94 -9.79
CA GLY A 182 -14.29 -9.45 -10.89
C GLY A 182 -12.95 -10.20 -11.04
N VAL A 183 -12.84 -11.41 -10.50
CA VAL A 183 -11.65 -12.27 -10.63
C VAL A 183 -11.81 -13.15 -11.86
N ASN A 184 -10.97 -12.94 -12.88
CA ASN A 184 -11.01 -13.71 -14.12
C ASN A 184 -10.48 -15.14 -13.94
N SER A 185 -9.47 -15.33 -13.10
CA SER A 185 -8.96 -16.66 -12.76
C SER A 185 -8.41 -16.70 -11.33
N LEU A 186 -8.64 -17.83 -10.66
CA LEU A 186 -8.11 -18.13 -9.34
C LEU A 186 -7.19 -19.35 -9.44
N THR A 187 -5.95 -19.20 -8.98
CA THR A 187 -5.00 -20.31 -8.84
C THR A 187 -4.70 -20.55 -7.37
N LEU A 188 -4.76 -21.81 -6.93
CA LEU A 188 -4.47 -22.22 -5.57
C LEU A 188 -3.29 -23.21 -5.58
N THR A 189 -2.21 -22.85 -4.91
CA THR A 189 -1.00 -23.69 -4.79
C THR A 189 -0.72 -23.96 -3.32
N GLY A 190 -0.77 -25.22 -2.91
CA GLY A 190 -0.62 -25.59 -1.49
C GLY A 190 -1.77 -25.09 -0.60
N CYS A 191 -2.91 -24.72 -1.21
CA CYS A 191 -4.09 -24.18 -0.54
C CYS A 191 -5.38 -24.82 -1.08
N ALA A 192 -6.46 -24.72 -0.33
CA ALA A 192 -7.80 -25.14 -0.73
C ALA A 192 -8.86 -24.17 -0.20
N ILE A 193 -10.03 -24.15 -0.85
CA ILE A 193 -11.19 -23.41 -0.35
C ILE A 193 -11.83 -24.23 0.76
N ASN A 194 -11.73 -23.74 2.00
CA ASN A 194 -12.16 -24.51 3.18
C ASN A 194 -13.50 -24.04 3.77
N SER A 195 -13.97 -22.84 3.44
CA SER A 195 -15.21 -22.29 3.99
C SER A 195 -15.88 -21.28 3.05
N PRO A 196 -17.23 -21.26 2.96
CA PRO A 196 -18.14 -22.24 3.55
C PRO A 196 -17.98 -23.63 2.91
N ALA A 197 -18.49 -24.67 3.56
CA ALA A 197 -18.46 -26.02 3.00
C ALA A 197 -19.11 -26.02 1.60
N SER A 198 -18.51 -26.76 0.66
CA SER A 198 -18.92 -26.82 -0.75
C SER A 198 -18.74 -25.52 -1.56
N ALA A 199 -18.09 -24.49 -1.01
CA ALA A 199 -17.71 -23.34 -1.80
C ALA A 199 -16.71 -23.73 -2.89
N ALA A 200 -17.00 -23.30 -4.11
CA ALA A 200 -16.13 -23.46 -5.26
C ALA A 200 -16.03 -22.14 -6.01
N PHE A 201 -14.87 -21.90 -6.62
CA PHE A 201 -14.69 -20.77 -7.53
C PHE A 201 -15.22 -21.14 -8.93
N ASP A 202 -16.04 -20.26 -9.51
CA ASP A 202 -16.60 -20.42 -10.86
C ASP A 202 -16.34 -19.15 -11.68
N ALA A 203 -15.36 -19.21 -12.57
CA ALA A 203 -14.98 -18.08 -13.43
C ALA A 203 -16.07 -17.68 -14.44
N SER A 204 -17.07 -18.54 -14.68
CA SER A 204 -18.19 -18.22 -15.57
C SER A 204 -19.25 -17.36 -14.90
N LYS A 205 -19.34 -17.41 -13.57
CA LYS A 205 -20.21 -16.57 -12.75
C LYS A 205 -19.46 -15.32 -12.34
N LYS A 206 -19.35 -14.39 -13.28
CA LYS A 206 -19.03 -13.00 -12.98
C LYS A 206 -20.27 -12.46 -12.26
N ALA A 207 -20.14 -12.07 -10.99
CA ALA A 207 -21.27 -11.59 -10.20
C ALA A 207 -21.91 -10.35 -10.84
#